data_AF-A0A202CB52-F1
#
_entry.id   AF-A0A202CB52-F1
#
_cell.length_a   1.000
_cell.length_b   1.000
_cell.length_c   1.000
_cell.angle_alpha   90.00
_cell.angle_beta   90.00
_cell.angle_gamma   90.00
#
_symmetry.space_group_name_H-M   'P 1'
#
loop_
_entity.id
_entity.type
_entity.pdbx_description
1 polymer ?
#
loop_
_entity_poly.entity_id
_entity_poly.type
_entity_poly.pdbx_seq_one_letter_code
_entity_poly.pdbx_strand_id
1 'polypeptide(L)' 'KVAEKKLAKVPDQIEAAEFYFKVSWLYMSLRQNAVSLNYARDAMNIYKMHDGYEKKLAISQVVMGTNYMQMQRFKDAEK' A
#
# COMPACT_ATOMS: atom_id res chain seq x y z
N LYS A 1 -11.37 -11.56 -3.99
CA LYS A 1 -11.86 -11.05 -2.68
C LYS A 1 -12.08 -12.13 -1.60
N VAL A 2 -11.32 -13.24 -1.56
CA VAL A 2 -11.45 -14.25 -0.47
C VAL A 2 -10.52 -13.94 0.71
N ALA A 3 -9.30 -13.48 0.43
CA ALA A 3 -8.33 -13.11 1.46
C ALA A 3 -8.76 -11.87 2.27
N GLU A 4 -9.28 -10.82 1.63
CA GLU A 4 -9.77 -9.61 2.32
C GLU A 4 -10.88 -9.91 3.32
N LYS A 5 -11.77 -10.87 3.02
CA LYS A 5 -12.83 -11.27 3.94
C LYS A 5 -12.29 -11.91 5.22
N LYS A 6 -11.10 -12.51 5.16
CA LYS A 6 -10.42 -13.06 6.33
C LYS A 6 -9.73 -11.96 7.15
N LEU A 7 -9.40 -10.82 6.52
CA LEU A 7 -8.77 -9.68 7.20
C LEU A 7 -9.68 -9.06 8.26
N ALA A 8 -11.01 -9.10 8.07
CA ALA A 8 -11.98 -8.66 9.09
C ALA A 8 -11.88 -9.44 10.42
N LYS A 9 -11.18 -10.59 10.43
CA LYS A 9 -10.94 -11.41 11.63
C LYS A 9 -9.57 -11.15 12.27
N VAL A 10 -8.76 -10.27 11.70
CA VAL A 10 -7.43 -9.92 12.23
C VAL A 10 -7.60 -8.65 13.06
N PRO A 11 -7.46 -8.72 14.39
CA PRO A 11 -7.66 -7.56 15.27
C PRO A 11 -6.47 -6.58 15.22
N ASP A 12 -5.29 -7.06 14.84
CA ASP A 12 -4.08 -6.24 14.74
C ASP A 12 -4.06 -5.44 13.44
N GLN A 13 -4.11 -4.12 13.59
CA GLN A 13 -4.07 -3.19 12.46
C GLN A 13 -2.72 -3.25 11.72
N ILE A 14 -1.62 -3.53 12.39
CA ILE A 14 -0.31 -3.66 11.75
C ILE A 14 -0.28 -4.86 10.80
N GLU A 15 -0.79 -6.01 11.25
CA GLU A 15 -0.90 -7.20 10.38
C GLU A 15 -1.78 -6.93 9.16
N ALA A 16 -2.86 -6.15 9.32
CA ALA A 16 -3.66 -5.68 8.19
C ALA A 16 -2.87 -4.76 7.24
N ALA A 17 -2.05 -3.84 7.78
CA ALA A 17 -1.18 -2.98 6.99
C ALA A 17 -0.12 -3.77 6.21
N GLU A 18 0.47 -4.81 6.82
CA GLU A 18 1.43 -5.70 6.17
C GLU A 18 0.78 -6.51 5.05
N PHE A 19 -0.46 -6.97 5.24
CA PHE A 19 -1.24 -7.59 4.18
C PHE A 19 -1.47 -6.63 3.02
N TYR A 20 -1.98 -5.43 3.28
CA TYR A 20 -2.22 -4.41 2.24
C TYR A 20 -0.93 -4.03 1.50
N PHE A 21 0.17 -3.88 2.22
CA PHE A 21 1.47 -3.59 1.63
C PHE A 21 1.95 -4.71 0.68
N LYS A 22 1.82 -5.99 1.08
CA LYS A 22 2.20 -7.11 0.21
C LYS A 22 1.31 -7.19 -1.04
N VAL A 23 0.01 -6.95 -0.87
CA VAL A 23 -0.96 -6.94 -1.99
C VAL A 23 -0.70 -5.77 -2.93
N SER A 24 -0.32 -4.60 -2.42
CA SER A 24 0.02 -3.44 -3.27
C SER A 24 1.25 -3.73 -4.14
N TRP A 25 2.30 -4.33 -3.56
CA TRP A 25 3.48 -4.77 -4.32
C TRP A 25 3.14 -5.78 -5.41
N LEU A 26 2.29 -6.78 -5.11
CA LEU A 26 1.83 -7.76 -6.09
C LEU A 26 1.09 -7.09 -7.25
N TYR A 27 0.14 -6.19 -6.98
CA TYR A 27 -0.58 -5.52 -8.05
C TYR A 27 0.28 -4.54 -8.85
N MET A 28 1.29 -3.92 -8.22
CA MET A 28 2.27 -3.07 -8.91
C MET A 28 3.11 -3.91 -9.88
N SER A 29 3.59 -5.09 -9.47
CA SER A 29 4.39 -5.97 -10.34
C SER A 29 3.58 -6.51 -11.52
N LEU A 30 2.27 -6.70 -11.34
CA LEU A 30 1.32 -7.07 -12.39
C LEU A 30 0.84 -5.89 -13.25
N ARG A 31 1.37 -4.68 -13.05
CA ARG A 31 0.99 -3.44 -13.75
C ARG A 31 -0.50 -3.06 -13.59
N GLN A 32 -1.13 -3.56 -12.54
CA GLN A 32 -2.48 -3.16 -12.13
C GLN A 32 -2.41 -1.95 -11.19
N ASN A 33 -1.88 -0.84 -11.72
CA ASN A 33 -1.38 0.26 -10.89
C ASN A 33 -2.47 0.94 -10.06
N ALA A 34 -3.68 1.09 -10.61
CA ALA A 34 -4.81 1.67 -9.88
C ALA A 34 -5.22 0.81 -8.67
N VAL A 35 -5.16 -0.52 -8.81
CA VAL A 35 -5.47 -1.46 -7.73
C VAL A 35 -4.38 -1.42 -6.67
N SER A 36 -3.11 -1.43 -7.09
CA SER A 36 -1.96 -1.30 -6.19
C SER A 36 -2.01 -0.01 -5.36
N LEU A 37 -2.32 1.13 -5.99
CA LEU A 37 -2.45 2.43 -5.31
C LEU A 37 -3.48 2.41 -4.17
N ASN A 38 -4.61 1.71 -4.36
CA ASN A 38 -5.61 1.61 -3.31
C ASN A 38 -5.05 0.87 -2.07
N TYR A 39 -4.45 -0.31 -2.26
CA TYR A 39 -3.86 -1.05 -1.15
C TYR A 39 -2.64 -0.34 -0.52
N ALA A 40 -1.81 0.32 -1.32
CA ALA A 40 -0.67 1.09 -0.80
C ALA A 40 -1.16 2.24 0.11
N ARG A 41 -2.25 2.91 -0.27
CA ARG A 41 -2.88 3.95 0.53
C ARG A 41 -3.47 3.40 1.83
N ASP A 42 -4.10 2.23 1.79
CA ASP A 42 -4.65 1.59 2.99
C ASP A 42 -3.53 1.22 3.98
N ALA A 43 -2.44 0.63 3.50
CA ALA A 43 -1.25 0.33 4.31
C ALA A 43 -0.65 1.61 4.93
N MET A 44 -0.43 2.64 4.10
CA MET A 44 0.12 3.94 4.50
C MET A 44 -0.74 4.62 5.59
N ASN A 45 -2.07 4.55 5.45
CA ASN A 45 -3.01 5.13 6.41
C ASN A 45 -2.96 4.46 7.78
N ILE A 46 -2.58 3.19 7.85
CA ILE A 46 -2.37 2.50 9.13
C ILE A 46 -0.99 2.85 9.67
N TYR A 47 0.09 2.66 8.90
CA TYR A 47 1.46 2.93 9.38
C TYR A 47 1.65 4.35 9.92
N LYS A 48 0.98 5.36 9.35
CA LYS A 48 1.07 6.75 9.84
C LYS A 48 0.53 6.96 11.27
N MET A 49 -0.28 6.04 11.78
CA MET A 49 -0.92 6.13 13.09
C MET A 49 -0.18 5.36 14.18
N HIS A 50 0.93 4.68 13.86
CA HIS A 50 1.66 3.81 14.76
C HIS A 50 3.15 4.17 14.77
N ASP A 51 3.66 4.54 15.95
CA ASP A 51 5.08 4.86 16.14
C ASP A 51 5.98 3.65 15.83
N GLY A 52 7.15 3.90 15.25
CA GLY A 52 8.11 2.85 14.88
C GLY A 52 7.88 2.21 13.50
N TYR A 53 6.86 2.67 12.76
CA TYR A 53 6.55 2.20 11.40
C TYR A 53 6.90 3.22 10.31
N GLU A 54 7.73 4.21 10.59
CA GLU A 54 8.11 5.29 9.67
C GLU A 54 8.79 4.74 8.40
N LYS A 55 9.60 3.68 8.55
CA LYS A 55 10.21 2.98 7.40
C LYS A 55 9.14 2.36 6.49
N LYS A 56 8.12 1.73 7.07
CA LYS A 56 7.04 1.09 6.31
C LYS A 56 6.13 2.13 5.65
N LEU A 57 5.90 3.25 6.33
CA LEU A 57 5.24 4.42 5.77
C LEU A 57 6.00 4.94 4.53
N ALA A 58 7.30 5.19 4.66
CA ALA A 58 8.15 5.68 3.57
C ALA A 58 8.19 4.72 2.38
N ILE A 59 8.33 3.40 2.62
CA ILE A 59 8.33 2.42 1.52
C ILE A 59 6.95 2.35 0.84
N SER A 60 5.86 2.52 1.58
CA SER A 60 4.51 2.58 0.99
C SER A 60 4.35 3.80 0.06
N GLN A 61 4.95 4.94 0.42
CA GLN A 61 5.00 6.12 -0.45
C GLN A 61 5.84 5.86 -1.71
N VAL A 62 6.97 5.15 -1.60
CA VAL A 62 7.78 4.74 -2.76
C VAL A 62 6.98 3.84 -3.71
N VAL A 63 6.16 2.92 -3.19
CA VAL A 63 5.25 2.09 -4.02
C VAL A 63 4.25 2.98 -4.74
N MET A 64 3.67 3.97 -4.06
CA MET A 64 2.73 4.90 -4.69
C MET A 64 3.40 5.73 -5.79
N GLY A 65 4.57 6.30 -5.53
CA GLY A 65 5.36 7.03 -6.52
C GLY A 65 5.71 6.18 -7.73
N THR A 66 6.13 4.93 -7.51
CA THR A 66 6.42 3.96 -8.58
C THR A 66 5.17 3.68 -9.43
N ASN A 67 4.01 3.48 -8.80
CA ASN A 67 2.75 3.29 -9.53
C ASN A 67 2.40 4.52 -10.38
N TYR A 68 2.54 5.74 -9.82
CA TYR A 68 2.28 6.96 -10.57
C TYR A 68 3.25 7.14 -11.74
N MET A 69 4.54 6.85 -11.55
CA MET A 69 5.53 6.83 -12.64
C MET A 69 5.13 5.85 -13.75
N GLN A 70 4.73 4.62 -13.40
CA GLN A 70 4.29 3.61 -14.38
C GLN A 70 3.02 4.02 -15.13
N MET A 71 2.20 4.88 -14.53
CA MET A 71 1.02 5.51 -15.16
C MET A 71 1.34 6.81 -15.90
N GLN A 72 2.61 7.21 -16.00
CA GLN A 72 3.05 8.49 -16.57
C GLN A 72 2.47 9.73 -15.86
N ARG A 73 2.06 9.58 -14.60
CA ARG A 73 1.55 10.66 -13.73
C ARG A 73 2.67 11.28 -12.92
N PHE A 74 3.66 11.85 -13.59
CA PHE A 74 4.92 12.29 -12.96
C PHE A 74 4.70 13.32 -11.84
N LYS A 75 3.78 14.28 -12.03
CA LYS A 75 3.43 15.26 -10.99
C LYS A 75 2.86 14.66 -9.71
N ASP A 76 2.25 13.48 -9.79
CA ASP A 76 1.73 12.78 -8.61
C ASP A 76 2.79 11.88 -7.97
N ALA A 77 3.82 11.48 -8.72
CA ALA A 77 4.94 10.69 -8.22
C ALA A 77 5.94 11.50 -7.38
N GLU A 78 6.01 12.81 -7.61
CA GLU A 78 6.92 13.73 -6.92
C GLU A 78 6.35 14.30 -5.60
N LYS A 79 5.09 14.00 -5.28
CA LYS A 79 4.41 14.44 -4.05
C LYS A 79 4.60 13.43 -2.93
#